data_AF-A0A7J9TIN4-F1
#
_entry.id   AF-A0A7J9TIN4-F1
#
_cell.length_a   1.000
_cell.length_b   1.000
_cell.length_c   1.000
_cell.angle_alpha   90.00
_cell.angle_beta   90.00
_cell.angle_gamma   90.00
#
_symmetry.space_group_name_H-M   'P 1'
#
loop_
_entity.id
_entity.type
_entity.pdbx_description
1 polymer ?
#
loop_
_entity_poly.entity_id
_entity_poly.type
_entity_poly.pdbx_seq_one_letter_code
_entity_poly.pdbx_strand_id
1 'polypeptide(L)'
;MIYEKYRGYCNICNPGPGCCKQCSQKGFMEIPSQYVVKLSKRWDLYDTAIQKWGIPAQEGMLIEEIGEVLTSLNKKNRVRNGIDHSEFVTELVDLEIMLEQMKVIHTDEKSWNQIKERKIKKLLYHLQTDKS
;
A
#
# COMPACT_ATOMS: atom_id res chain seq x y z
N MET A 1 1.60 12.23 -20.38
CA MET A 1 0.82 11.56 -21.44
C MET A 1 0.57 10.08 -21.05
N ILE A 2 0.03 9.83 -19.85
CA ILE A 2 -0.26 8.47 -19.30
C ILE A 2 -1.72 8.35 -18.79
N TYR A 3 -2.43 9.48 -18.62
CA TYR A 3 -3.80 9.50 -18.07
C TYR A 3 -4.93 9.18 -19.07
N GLU A 4 -4.64 8.91 -20.35
CA GLU A 4 -5.66 8.56 -21.34
C GLU A 4 -6.15 7.10 -21.23
N LYS A 5 -5.41 6.22 -20.53
CA LYS A 5 -5.75 4.78 -20.46
C LYS A 5 -6.88 4.44 -19.49
N TYR A 6 -7.38 5.40 -18.71
CA TYR A 6 -8.41 5.16 -17.68
C TYR A 6 -9.77 5.80 -17.96
N ARG A 7 -9.97 6.45 -19.13
CA ARG A 7 -11.31 6.85 -19.56
C ARG A 7 -12.05 5.65 -20.14
N GLY A 8 -13.00 5.09 -19.40
CA GLY A 8 -14.05 4.21 -19.95
C GLY A 8 -14.24 2.84 -19.29
N TYR A 9 -13.58 2.52 -18.19
CA TYR A 9 -13.70 1.21 -17.55
C TYR A 9 -14.76 1.21 -16.42
N CYS A 10 -15.88 0.51 -16.63
CA CYS A 10 -16.89 0.24 -15.62
C CYS A 10 -16.52 -1.04 -14.85
N ASN A 11 -16.49 -0.98 -13.52
CA ASN A 11 -16.11 -2.11 -12.64
C ASN A 11 -17.22 -3.15 -12.39
N ILE A 12 -18.36 -3.04 -13.10
CA ILE A 12 -19.56 -3.88 -12.90
C ILE A 12 -19.80 -4.83 -14.07
N CYS A 13 -19.52 -4.40 -15.30
CA CYS A 13 -19.64 -5.18 -16.53
C CYS A 13 -18.25 -5.34 -17.15
N ASN A 14 -17.82 -6.57 -17.42
CA ASN A 14 -16.52 -6.93 -18.02
C ASN A 14 -16.15 -6.05 -19.25
N PRO A 15 -14.87 -5.80 -19.56
CA PRO A 15 -14.45 -4.74 -20.46
C PRO A 15 -14.63 -5.16 -21.93
N GLY A 16 -15.70 -4.66 -22.55
CA GLY A 16 -15.90 -4.66 -23.99
C GLY A 16 -16.50 -3.33 -24.44
N PRO A 17 -16.17 -2.83 -25.63
CA PRO A 17 -16.74 -1.58 -26.15
C PRO A 17 -18.23 -1.77 -26.42
N GLY A 18 -19.08 -1.20 -25.56
CA GLY A 18 -20.54 -1.30 -25.67
C GLY A 18 -21.34 -1.35 -24.36
N CYS A 19 -20.74 -1.10 -23.18
CA CYS A 19 -21.50 -1.19 -21.92
C CYS A 19 -22.52 -0.03 -21.74
N CYS A 20 -23.69 -0.41 -21.21
CA CYS A 20 -25.01 0.17 -21.42
C CYS A 20 -25.27 1.55 -20.79
N LYS A 21 -26.25 2.28 -21.35
CA LYS A 21 -26.80 3.56 -20.86
C LYS A 21 -27.43 3.51 -19.44
N GLN A 22 -27.33 2.39 -18.73
CA GLN A 22 -28.04 2.12 -17.46
C GLN A 22 -27.15 2.22 -16.20
N CYS A 23 -25.84 2.43 -16.31
CA CYS A 23 -24.98 2.61 -15.13
C CYS A 23 -24.94 4.07 -14.61
N SER A 24 -25.96 4.87 -14.91
CA SER A 24 -25.95 6.31 -14.65
C SER A 24 -26.28 6.72 -13.21
N GLN A 25 -26.73 5.81 -12.34
CA GLN A 25 -27.23 6.23 -11.02
C GLN A 25 -26.99 5.16 -9.95
N LYS A 26 -25.90 5.31 -9.18
CA LYS A 26 -25.86 5.31 -7.70
C LYS A 26 -24.45 5.08 -7.16
N GLY A 27 -23.89 6.13 -6.54
CA GLY A 27 -22.96 5.98 -5.42
C GLY A 27 -21.49 5.77 -5.75
N PHE A 28 -20.90 6.54 -6.67
CA PHE A 28 -19.48 6.85 -6.52
C PHE A 28 -19.37 7.81 -5.34
N MET A 29 -18.75 7.37 -4.26
CA MET A 29 -18.38 8.25 -3.16
C MET A 29 -17.30 9.20 -3.70
N GLU A 30 -17.68 10.45 -3.99
CA GLU A 30 -16.73 11.47 -4.40
C GLU A 30 -15.75 11.70 -3.24
N ILE A 31 -14.51 11.23 -3.41
CA ILE A 31 -13.44 11.52 -2.46
C ILE A 31 -13.14 13.02 -2.61
N PRO A 32 -13.18 13.82 -1.52
CA PRO A 32 -12.97 15.26 -1.63
C PRO A 32 -11.61 15.57 -2.26
N SER A 33 -11.59 16.52 -3.20
CA SER A 33 -10.41 16.94 -3.97
C SER A 33 -9.15 17.14 -3.10
N GLN A 34 -9.31 17.71 -1.89
CA GLN A 34 -8.18 17.92 -0.97
C GLN A 34 -7.48 16.62 -0.51
N TYR A 35 -8.16 15.48 -0.50
CA TYR A 35 -7.57 14.17 -0.16
C TYR A 35 -6.89 13.52 -1.38
N VAL A 36 -7.42 13.75 -2.59
CA VAL A 36 -6.83 13.26 -3.85
C VAL A 36 -5.46 13.91 -4.08
N VAL A 37 -5.34 15.23 -3.87
CA VAL A 37 -4.09 15.98 -4.06
C VAL A 37 -3.03 15.63 -3.00
N LYS A 38 -3.44 15.26 -1.78
CA LYS A 38 -2.50 14.95 -0.70
C LYS A 38 -1.89 13.55 -0.84
N LEU A 39 -2.67 12.59 -1.35
CA LEU A 39 -2.17 11.25 -1.68
C LEU A 39 -1.34 11.27 -2.98
N SER A 40 -1.75 12.04 -4.00
CA SER A 40 -1.06 12.08 -5.30
C SER A 40 0.43 12.40 -5.18
N LYS A 41 0.81 13.34 -4.31
CA LYS A 41 2.22 13.73 -4.15
C LYS A 41 3.15 12.59 -3.74
N ARG A 42 2.71 11.66 -2.88
CA ARG A 42 3.57 10.55 -2.43
C ARG A 42 3.69 9.47 -3.51
N TRP A 43 2.58 9.13 -4.16
CA TRP A 43 2.57 8.18 -5.27
C TRP A 43 3.40 8.67 -6.45
N ASP A 44 3.35 9.97 -6.75
CA ASP A 44 4.18 10.59 -7.80
C ASP A 44 5.68 10.49 -7.48
N LEU A 45 6.06 10.60 -6.20
CA LEU A 45 7.45 10.41 -5.75
C LEU A 45 7.88 8.95 -5.87
N TYR A 46 7.01 8.00 -5.52
CA TYR A 46 7.29 6.58 -5.68
C TYR A 46 7.45 6.19 -7.15
N ASP A 47 6.56 6.67 -8.02
CA ASP A 47 6.67 6.46 -9.47
C ASP A 47 7.98 7.06 -10.01
N THR A 48 8.36 8.26 -9.55
CA THR A 48 9.64 8.89 -9.91
C THR A 48 10.83 8.05 -9.44
N ALA A 49 10.78 7.50 -8.23
CA ALA A 49 11.85 6.65 -7.68
C ALA A 49 11.99 5.35 -8.49
N ILE A 50 10.86 4.70 -8.81
CA ILE A 50 10.82 3.48 -9.64
C ILE A 50 11.36 3.76 -11.04
N GLN A 51 10.98 4.87 -11.67
CA GLN A 51 11.48 5.26 -12.99
C GLN A 51 12.98 5.57 -12.99
N LYS A 52 13.48 6.18 -11.92
CA LYS A 52 14.89 6.59 -11.82
C LYS A 52 15.84 5.43 -11.52
N TRP A 53 15.46 4.54 -10.62
CA TRP A 53 16.36 3.50 -10.10
C TRP A 53 15.94 2.07 -10.46
N GLY A 54 14.71 1.88 -10.94
CA GLY A 54 14.19 0.58 -11.38
C GLY A 54 13.61 -0.26 -10.24
N ILE A 55 12.75 -1.21 -10.62
CA ILE A 55 12.09 -2.15 -9.69
C ILE A 55 13.09 -2.95 -8.84
N PRO A 56 14.17 -3.55 -9.40
CA PRO A 56 15.10 -4.35 -8.59
C PRO A 56 15.81 -3.55 -7.48
N ALA A 57 16.07 -2.26 -7.72
CA ALA A 57 16.65 -1.39 -6.70
C ALA A 57 15.66 -1.12 -5.55
N GLN A 58 14.37 -0.93 -5.85
CA GLN A 58 13.34 -0.75 -4.81
C GLN A 58 13.11 -2.05 -4.03
N GLU A 59 13.13 -3.21 -4.68
CA GLU A 59 13.08 -4.51 -4.00
C GLU A 59 14.30 -4.74 -3.10
N GLY A 60 15.49 -4.34 -3.56
CA GLY A 60 16.71 -4.37 -2.75
C GLY A 60 16.61 -3.49 -1.50
N MET A 61 16.15 -2.25 -1.67
CA MET A 61 15.93 -1.32 -0.56
C MET A 61 14.92 -1.88 0.45
N LEU A 62 13.83 -2.50 0.00
CA LEU A 62 12.87 -3.16 0.89
C LEU A 62 13.56 -4.23 1.77
N ILE A 63 14.49 -5.00 1.20
CA ILE A 63 15.22 -6.04 1.94
C ILE A 63 16.12 -5.40 3.02
N GLU A 64 16.78 -4.29 2.70
CA GLU A 64 17.60 -3.52 3.65
C GLU A 64 16.75 -3.03 4.83
N GLU A 65 15.63 -2.36 4.56
CA GLU A 65 14.70 -1.85 5.59
C GLU A 65 14.12 -2.97 6.48
N ILE A 66 13.81 -4.13 5.90
CA ILE A 66 13.41 -5.31 6.69
C ILE A 66 14.54 -5.73 7.64
N GLY A 67 15.79 -5.74 7.17
CA GLY A 67 16.98 -6.05 7.97
C GLY A 67 17.21 -5.06 9.11
N GLU A 68 16.95 -3.77 8.87
CA GLU A 68 17.09 -2.71 9.87
C GLU A 68 16.01 -2.82 10.94
N VAL A 69 14.74 -3.02 10.57
CA VAL A 69 13.65 -3.30 11.52
C VAL A 69 13.95 -4.52 12.38
N LEU A 70 14.44 -5.62 11.79
CA LEU A 70 14.81 -6.83 12.52
C LEU A 70 15.96 -6.58 13.51
N THR A 71 16.97 -5.82 13.08
CA THR A 71 18.10 -5.44 13.93
C THR A 71 17.64 -4.58 15.11
N SER A 72 16.75 -3.63 14.83
CA SER A 72 16.20 -2.71 15.81
C SER A 72 15.29 -3.41 16.82
N LEU A 73 14.42 -4.34 16.38
CA LEU A 73 13.66 -5.22 17.26
C LEU A 73 14.57 -5.99 18.24
N ASN A 74 15.67 -6.54 17.74
CA ASN A 74 16.63 -7.29 18.56
C ASN A 74 17.40 -6.41 19.56
N LYS A 75 17.52 -5.10 19.29
CA LYS A 75 18.20 -4.14 20.17
C LYS A 75 17.27 -3.49 21.18
N LYS A 76 15.98 -3.34 20.87
CA LYS A 76 14.99 -2.60 21.68
C LYS A 76 14.95 -2.98 23.16
N ASN A 77 15.14 -4.27 23.50
CA ASN A 77 15.06 -4.76 24.88
C ASN A 77 16.43 -4.98 25.54
N ARG A 78 17.53 -4.53 24.92
CA ARG A 78 18.88 -4.73 25.48
C ARG A 78 19.18 -3.70 26.55
N VAL A 79 19.69 -4.18 27.70
CA VAL A 79 20.16 -3.32 28.80
C VAL A 79 21.40 -2.51 28.42
N ARG A 80 22.24 -3.04 27.52
CA ARG A 80 23.46 -2.38 27.00
C ARG A 80 23.40 -2.34 25.48
N ASN A 81 23.73 -1.19 24.89
CA ASN A 81 23.68 -0.95 23.44
C ASN A 81 22.29 -1.26 22.85
N GLY A 82 21.23 -0.99 23.63
CA GLY A 82 19.87 -0.94 23.11
C GLY A 82 19.66 0.31 22.27
N ILE A 83 18.52 0.36 21.60
CA ILE A 83 18.06 1.54 20.85
C ILE A 83 16.89 2.16 21.60
N ASP A 84 16.67 3.45 21.39
CA ASP A 84 15.47 4.09 21.90
C ASP A 84 14.22 3.69 21.08
N HIS A 85 13.05 4.06 21.60
CA HIS A 85 11.80 3.72 20.92
C HIS A 85 11.64 4.49 19.60
N SER A 86 12.14 5.72 19.51
CA SER A 86 12.04 6.56 18.32
C SER A 86 12.85 6.00 17.15
N GLU A 87 14.07 5.54 17.38
CA GLU A 87 14.91 4.86 16.39
C GLU A 87 14.17 3.64 15.83
N PHE A 88 13.58 2.81 16.70
CA PHE A 88 12.77 1.68 16.24
C PHE A 88 11.56 2.10 15.40
N VAL A 89 10.91 3.21 15.75
CA VAL A 89 9.76 3.74 15.00
C VAL A 89 10.19 4.29 13.65
N THR A 90 11.38 4.91 13.55
CA THR A 90 11.95 5.37 12.28
C THR A 90 12.09 4.21 11.31
N GLU A 91 12.75 3.12 11.71
CA GLU A 91 12.90 1.94 10.84
C GLU A 91 11.54 1.35 10.40
N LEU A 92 10.53 1.41 11.27
CA LEU A 92 9.18 0.97 10.91
C LEU A 92 8.51 1.88 9.86
N VAL A 93 8.76 3.18 9.93
CA VAL A 93 8.25 4.16 8.95
C VAL A 93 8.95 3.98 7.62
N ASP A 94 10.27 3.76 7.62
CA ASP A 94 11.03 3.53 6.39
C ASP A 94 10.59 2.22 5.71
N LEU A 95 10.36 1.16 6.49
CA LEU A 95 9.71 -0.07 5.99
C LEU A 95 8.28 0.18 5.48
N GLU A 96 7.47 1.00 6.14
CA GLU A 96 6.12 1.34 5.67
C GLU A 96 6.17 2.02 4.30
N ILE A 97 7.09 2.97 4.10
CA ILE A 97 7.29 3.64 2.81
C ILE A 97 7.68 2.63 1.73
N MET A 98 8.59 1.70 2.01
CA MET A 98 8.97 0.67 1.05
C MET A 98 7.82 -0.28 0.72
N LEU A 99 6.98 -0.64 1.69
CA LEU A 99 5.77 -1.42 1.46
C LEU A 99 4.73 -0.65 0.61
N GLU A 100 4.61 0.68 0.79
CA GLU A 100 3.80 1.52 -0.09
C GLU A 100 4.34 1.49 -1.53
N GLN A 101 5.66 1.53 -1.74
CA GLN A 101 6.25 1.38 -3.08
C GLN A 101 5.98 0.00 -3.70
N MET A 102 6.09 -1.08 -2.92
CA MET A 102 5.77 -2.43 -3.39
C MET A 102 4.31 -2.56 -3.84
N LYS A 103 3.41 -1.84 -3.18
CA LYS A 103 2.01 -1.77 -3.58
C LYS A 103 1.85 -1.15 -4.97
N VAL A 104 2.63 -0.11 -5.31
CA VAL A 104 2.67 0.48 -6.67
C VAL A 104 3.18 -0.52 -7.70
N ILE A 105 4.25 -1.23 -7.36
CA ILE A 105 4.96 -2.12 -8.30
C ILE A 105 4.13 -3.37 -8.62
N HIS A 106 3.53 -4.00 -7.60
CA HIS A 106 2.99 -5.37 -7.74
C HIS A 106 1.47 -5.45 -7.79
N THR A 107 0.74 -4.36 -7.51
CA THR A 107 -0.72 -4.43 -7.47
C THR A 107 -1.38 -3.08 -7.66
N ASP A 108 -2.71 -3.07 -7.61
CA ASP A 108 -3.52 -1.86 -7.57
C ASP A 108 -4.19 -1.72 -6.19
N GLU A 109 -4.61 -0.49 -5.87
CA GLU A 109 -5.23 -0.13 -4.59
C GLU A 109 -6.43 -1.03 -4.24
N LYS A 110 -7.26 -1.38 -5.23
CA LYS A 110 -8.47 -2.17 -5.02
C LYS A 110 -8.11 -3.61 -4.66
N SER A 111 -7.22 -4.23 -5.43
CA SER A 111 -6.76 -5.61 -5.16
C SER A 111 -6.08 -5.73 -3.80
N TRP A 112 -5.21 -4.77 -3.44
CA TRP A 112 -4.55 -4.73 -2.14
C TRP A 112 -5.57 -4.66 -0.98
N ASN A 113 -6.52 -3.74 -1.06
CA ASN A 113 -7.51 -3.52 -0.01
C ASN A 113 -8.44 -4.74 0.17
N GLN A 114 -8.83 -5.38 -0.93
CA GLN A 114 -9.60 -6.64 -0.87
C GLN A 114 -8.85 -7.75 -0.13
N ILE A 115 -7.55 -7.93 -0.43
CA ILE A 115 -6.72 -8.94 0.24
C ILE A 115 -6.52 -8.58 1.71
N LYS A 116 -6.26 -7.30 2.02
CA LYS A 116 -6.07 -6.80 3.38
C LYS A 116 -7.32 -7.02 4.23
N GLU A 117 -8.50 -6.63 3.73
CA GLU A 117 -9.77 -6.86 4.42
C GLU A 117 -10.02 -8.34 4.69
N ARG A 118 -9.78 -9.21 3.69
CA ARG A 118 -9.91 -10.66 3.87
C ARG A 118 -9.00 -11.19 4.98
N LYS A 119 -7.74 -10.74 5.04
CA LYS A 119 -6.79 -11.11 6.09
C LYS A 119 -7.23 -10.61 7.47
N ILE A 120 -7.72 -9.37 7.57
CA ILE A 120 -8.24 -8.81 8.84
C ILE A 120 -9.49 -9.56 9.31
N LYS A 121 -10.44 -9.85 8.41
CA LYS A 121 -11.63 -10.66 8.73
C LYS A 121 -11.24 -12.05 9.25
N LYS A 122 -10.21 -12.67 8.66
CA LYS A 122 -9.67 -13.95 9.14
C LYS A 122 -9.08 -13.84 10.54
N LEU A 123 -8.32 -12.79 10.83
CA LEU A 123 -7.79 -12.53 12.17
C LEU A 123 -8.92 -12.34 13.19
N LEU A 124 -9.95 -11.55 12.85
CA LEU A 124 -11.12 -11.33 13.69
C LEU A 124 -11.84 -12.66 14.00
N TYR A 125 -12.00 -13.51 12.99
CA TYR A 125 -12.59 -14.83 13.17
C TYR A 125 -11.79 -15.68 14.16
N HIS A 126 -10.45 -15.75 14.01
CA HIS A 126 -9.59 -16.49 14.93
C HIS A 126 -9.75 -15.98 16.38
N LEU A 127 -9.71 -14.66 16.60
CA LEU A 127 -9.87 -14.08 17.94
C LEU A 127 -11.24 -14.36 18.57
N GLN A 128 -12.29 -14.56 17.77
CA GLN A 128 -13.63 -14.91 18.24
C GLN A 128 -13.78 -16.40 18.54
N THR A 129 -13.06 -17.26 17.79
CA THR A 129 -13.08 -18.71 17.97
C THR A 129 -12.08 -19.20 19.01
N ASP A 130 -11.02 -18.44 19.30
CA ASP A 130 -9.99 -18.73 20.31
C ASP A 130 -10.48 -18.48 21.75
N LYS A 131 -11.77 -18.69 22.02
CA LYS A 131 -12.28 -18.81 23.41
C LYS A 131 -11.80 -20.16 23.97
N SER A 132 -10.58 -20.18 24.50
CA SER A 132 -10.02 -21.21 25.38
C SER A 132 -9.64 -20.57 26.71
#